data_AF-A0A937ZAW0-F1
#
_entry.id   AF-A0A937ZAW0-F1
#
_cell.length_a   1.000
_cell.length_b   1.000
_cell.length_c   1.000
_cell.angle_alpha   90.00
_cell.angle_beta   90.00
_cell.angle_gamma   90.00
#
_symmetry.space_group_name_H-M   'P 1'
#
loop_
_entity.id
_entity.type
_entity.pdbx_description
1 polymer ?
#
loop_
_entity_poly.entity_id
_entity_poly.type
_entity_poly.pdbx_seq_one_letter_code
_entity_poly.pdbx_strand_id
1 'polypeptide(L)' 'MGIIATPAPSDDWQTVKLEDAGLRPNLGERLAEDVEAGTIEGLHALLVLRGGRLAFEHYDDGDDERWGQPLPDRRHGP' A
#
# COMPACT_ATOMS: atom_id res chain seq x y z
N MET A 1 -23.26 -7.20 -30.54
CA MET A 1 -22.21 -6.40 -29.89
C MET A 1 -22.24 -6.76 -28.41
N GLY A 2 -21.45 -7.74 -27.99
CA GLY A 2 -21.45 -8.25 -26.62
C GLY A 2 -20.44 -7.47 -25.79
N ILE A 3 -20.88 -6.90 -24.66
CA ILE A 3 -20.00 -6.20 -23.74
C ILE A 3 -19.18 -7.28 -23.03
N ILE A 4 -17.89 -7.36 -23.33
CA ILE A 4 -16.94 -8.13 -22.51
C ILE A 4 -16.74 -7.29 -21.26
N ALA A 5 -17.39 -7.66 -20.16
CA ALA A 5 -17.02 -7.16 -18.86
C ALA A 5 -15.67 -7.79 -18.51
N THR A 6 -14.60 -6.98 -18.55
CA THR A 6 -13.31 -7.37 -18.00
C THR A 6 -13.52 -7.63 -16.50
N PRO A 7 -13.15 -8.80 -15.95
CA PRO A 7 -13.23 -9.02 -14.52
C PRO A 7 -12.37 -7.96 -13.80
N ALA A 8 -12.89 -7.40 -12.72
CA ALA A 8 -12.07 -6.62 -11.79
C ALA A 8 -10.89 -7.51 -11.35
N PRO A 9 -9.64 -6.98 -11.27
CA PRO A 9 -8.52 -7.78 -10.80
C PRO A 9 -8.84 -8.34 -9.41
N SER A 10 -8.73 -9.67 -9.30
CA SER A 10 -8.91 -10.43 -8.06
C SER A 10 -7.86 -10.07 -7.01
N ASP A 11 -8.24 -10.26 -5.74
CA ASP A 11 -7.56 -9.97 -4.46
C ASP A 11 -6.11 -10.45 -4.25
N ASP A 12 -5.41 -11.00 -5.25
CA ASP A 12 -4.05 -11.55 -5.06
C ASP A 12 -3.04 -10.88 -6.00
N TRP A 13 -2.56 -9.70 -5.62
CA TRP A 13 -1.34 -9.18 -6.25
C TRP A 13 -0.18 -10.09 -5.88
N GLN A 14 0.52 -10.60 -6.88
CA GLN A 14 1.76 -11.34 -6.63
C GLN A 14 2.79 -10.39 -5.99
N THR A 15 3.13 -10.66 -4.73
CA THR A 15 4.23 -9.96 -4.04
C THR A 15 5.57 -10.40 -4.60
N VAL A 16 6.42 -9.43 -4.93
CA VAL A 16 7.77 -9.64 -5.45
C VAL A 16 8.77 -8.78 -4.71
N LYS A 17 10.05 -9.15 -4.76
CA LYS A 17 11.10 -8.26 -4.26
C LYS A 17 11.20 -7.02 -5.15
N LEU A 18 11.65 -5.91 -4.55
CA LEU A 18 11.94 -4.67 -5.27
C LEU A 18 12.83 -4.90 -6.51
N GLU A 19 13.87 -5.71 -6.38
CA GLU A 19 14.79 -6.05 -7.47
C GLU A 19 14.10 -6.79 -8.63
N ASP A 20 13.19 -7.72 -8.33
CA ASP A 20 12.43 -8.48 -9.33
C ASP A 20 11.38 -7.61 -10.05
N ALA A 21 10.99 -6.51 -9.43
CA ALA A 21 10.22 -5.43 -10.03
C ALA A 21 11.11 -4.41 -10.76
N GLY A 22 12.43 -4.56 -10.78
CA GLY A 22 13.38 -3.62 -11.37
C GLY A 22 13.49 -2.30 -10.62
N LEU A 23 13.16 -2.30 -9.32
CA LEU A 23 13.25 -1.17 -8.40
C LEU A 23 14.54 -1.28 -7.59
N ARG A 24 15.00 -0.14 -7.05
CA ARG A 24 16.17 -0.13 -6.17
C ARG A 24 15.84 -0.89 -4.87
N PRO A 25 16.76 -1.70 -4.34
CA PRO A 25 16.50 -2.49 -3.13
C PRO A 25 16.23 -1.63 -1.89
N ASN A 26 16.76 -0.40 -1.83
CA ASN A 26 16.53 0.55 -0.75
C ASN A 26 15.33 1.49 -0.98
N LEU A 27 14.49 1.24 -1.99
CA LEU A 27 13.34 2.09 -2.25
C LEU A 27 12.35 2.07 -1.08
N GLY A 28 12.12 0.90 -0.48
CA GLY A 28 11.19 0.76 0.65
C GLY A 28 11.62 1.57 1.87
N GLU A 29 12.88 1.45 2.28
CA GLU A 29 13.45 2.20 3.42
C GLU A 29 13.31 3.71 3.22
N ARG A 30 13.67 4.22 2.03
CA ARG A 30 13.58 5.65 1.74
C ARG A 30 12.14 6.18 1.76
N LEU A 31 11.21 5.39 1.24
CA LEU A 31 9.80 5.76 1.26
C LEU A 31 9.24 5.74 2.68
N ALA A 32 9.60 4.74 3.48
CA ALA A 32 9.24 4.69 4.90
C ALA A 32 9.81 5.89 5.67
N GLU A 33 11.07 6.27 5.44
CA GLU A 33 11.69 7.47 6.05
C GLU A 33 10.94 8.77 5.70
N ASP A 34 10.56 8.96 4.44
CA ASP A 34 9.83 10.14 3.98
C ASP A 34 8.42 10.22 4.60
N VAL A 35 7.79 9.06 4.81
CA VAL A 35 6.50 8.90 5.48
C VAL A 35 6.61 9.18 6.97
N GLU A 36 7.57 8.58 7.67
CA GLU A 36 7.87 8.83 9.09
C GLU A 36 8.23 10.29 9.37
N ALA A 37 8.89 10.95 8.42
CA ALA A 37 9.21 12.38 8.52
C ALA A 37 7.97 13.29 8.48
N GLY A 38 6.77 12.75 8.30
CA GLY A 38 5.51 13.51 8.30
C GLY A 38 5.41 14.49 7.13
N THR A 39 6.16 14.25 6.05
CA THR A 39 6.18 15.15 4.88
C THR A 39 4.88 15.10 4.09
N ILE A 40 4.06 14.06 4.30
CA ILE A 40 2.76 13.84 3.68
C ILE A 40 1.71 13.68 4.79
N GLU A 41 0.98 14.76 5.08
CA GLU A 41 -0.10 14.72 6.07
C GLU A 41 -1.27 13.83 5.61
N GLY A 42 -1.82 13.03 6.52
CA GLY A 42 -2.99 12.19 6.26
C GLY A 42 -2.75 10.98 5.36
N LEU A 43 -1.49 10.56 5.20
CA LEU A 43 -1.18 9.33 4.46
C LEU A 43 -1.64 8.10 5.26
N HIS A 44 -2.48 7.29 4.64
CA HIS A 44 -3.01 6.07 5.26
C HIS A 44 -2.20 4.81 4.89
N ALA A 45 -1.78 4.72 3.62
CA ALA A 45 -0.99 3.61 3.11
C ALA A 45 -0.24 4.02 1.84
N LEU A 46 0.90 3.37 1.59
CA LEU A 46 1.67 3.52 0.37
C LEU A 46 1.92 2.14 -0.27
N LEU A 47 1.48 1.97 -1.51
CA LEU A 47 1.65 0.73 -2.26
C LEU A 47 2.39 1.01 -3.57
N VAL A 48 3.41 0.20 -3.87
CA VAL A 48 4.19 0.30 -5.11
C VAL A 48 3.96 -0.94 -5.96
N LEU A 49 3.36 -0.73 -7.12
CA LEU A 49 3.11 -1.78 -8.10
C LEU A 49 3.95 -1.57 -9.35
N ARG A 50 4.43 -2.67 -9.94
CA ARG A 50 5.06 -2.64 -11.26
C ARG A 50 4.79 -3.90 -12.06
N GLY A 51 4.21 -3.72 -13.25
CA GLY A 51 3.85 -4.83 -14.13
C GLY A 51 2.79 -5.74 -13.51
N GLY A 52 1.84 -5.18 -12.76
CA GLY A 52 0.77 -5.94 -12.09
C GLY A 52 1.21 -6.73 -10.86
N ARG A 53 2.42 -6.48 -10.34
CA ARG A 53 2.99 -7.16 -9.16
C ARG A 53 3.23 -6.14 -8.05
N LEU A 54 2.96 -6.52 -6.81
CA LEU A 54 3.18 -5.69 -5.62
C LEU A 54 4.64 -5.81 -5.18
N ALA A 55 5.36 -4.70 -5.13
CA ALA A 55 6.78 -4.68 -4.79
C ALA A 55 7.07 -4.08 -3.40
N PHE A 56 6.16 -3.27 -2.88
CA PHE A 56 6.25 -2.65 -1.56
C PHE A 56 4.87 -2.22 -1.09
N GLU A 57 4.59 -2.40 0.19
CA GLU A 57 3.46 -1.81 0.89
C GLU A 57 3.94 -1.29 2.25
N HIS A 58 3.42 -0.14 2.66
CA HIS A 58 3.65 0.48 3.96
C HIS A 58 2.33 1.00 4.49
N TYR A 59 2.08 0.74 5.76
CA TYR A 59 0.91 1.19 6.49
C TYR A 59 1.38 1.77 7.81
N ASP A 60 0.91 2.96 8.15
CA ASP A 60 1.20 3.57 9.44
C ASP A 60 0.17 3.16 10.49
N ASP A 61 0.55 3.31 11.75
CA ASP A 61 -0.40 3.34 12.85
C ASP A 61 -1.09 4.71 12.87
N GLY A 62 -2.41 4.72 13.10
CA GLY A 62 -3.18 5.97 13.06
C GLY A 62 -4.50 5.88 13.78
N ASP A 63 -5.05 7.04 14.12
CA ASP A 63 -6.40 7.13 14.67
C ASP A 63 -7.40 6.64 13.61
N ASP A 64 -8.28 5.72 14.01
CA ASP A 64 -9.34 5.18 13.15
C ASP A 64 -10.67 5.21 13.90
N GLU A 65 -11.76 5.32 13.15
CA GLU A 65 -13.10 5.48 13.70
C GLU A 65 -14.15 4.65 12.96
N ARG A 66 -15.05 4.01 13.73
CA ARG A 66 -16.31 3.48 13.19
C ARG A 66 -17.38 4.54 13.37
N TRP A 67 -17.56 5.38 12.36
CA TRP A 67 -18.60 6.42 12.32
C TRP A 67 -18.58 7.33 13.55
N GLY A 68 -17.43 7.91 13.88
CA GLY A 68 -17.25 8.78 15.05
C GLY A 68 -17.02 8.03 16.37
N GLN A 69 -16.88 6.70 16.34
CA GLN A 69 -16.40 5.93 17.49
C GLN A 69 -14.93 5.55 17.30
N PRO A 70 -14.01 6.10 18.11
CA PRO A 70 -12.60 5.74 18.06
C PRO A 70 -12.38 4.23 18.27
N LEU A 71 -11.39 3.69 17.57
CA LEU A 71 -11.06 2.27 17.59
C LEU A 71 -9.72 2.06 18.30
N PRO A 72 -9.64 1.15 19.29
CA PRO A 72 -8.39 0.91 20.01
C PRO A 72 -7.39 0.13 19.12
N ASP A 73 -6.11 0.48 19.26
CA ASP A 73 -4.93 -0.27 18.77
C ASP A 73 -4.95 -0.53 17.25
N ARG A 74 -4.73 0.54 16.46
CA ARG A 74 -4.97 0.54 15.01
C ARG A 74 -3.68 0.48 14.22
N ARG A 75 -3.25 -0.76 14.00
CA ARG A 75 -2.42 -1.12 12.85
C ARG A 75 -3.27 -1.12 11.59
N HIS A 76 -2.89 -0.34 10.58
CA HIS A 76 -3.47 -0.44 9.25
C HIS A 76 -2.73 -1.52 8.43
N GLY A 77 -3.42 -2.22 7.54
CA GLY A 77 -2.84 -3.32 6.75
C GLY A 77 -2.93 -4.71 7.40
N PRO A 78 -2.32 -5.75 6.77
CA PRO A 78 -2.38 -7.15 7.20
C PRO A 78 -1.57 -7.45 8.48
#